data_AF-A0A958EYN4-F1
#
_entry.id   AF-A0A958EYN4-F1
#
_cell.length_a   1.000
_cell.length_b   1.000
_cell.length_c   1.000
_cell.angle_alpha   90.00
_cell.angle_beta   90.00
_cell.angle_gamma   90.00
#
_symmetry.space_group_name_H-M   'P 1'
#
loop_
_entity.id
_entity.type
_entity.pdbx_description
1 polymer ?
#
loop_
_entity_poly.entity_id
_entity_poly.type
_entity_poly.pdbx_seq_one_letter_code
_entity_poly.pdbx_strand_id
1 'polypeptide(L)' 'MRQTLAQIALVVNDYDEAINFYTKKLHFTLIEDTQLSETKRWVIIAPPGSDGCRLLLAKAANDEQRSRIGNQ' A
#
# COMPACT_ATOMS: atom_id res chain seq x y z
N MET A 1 7.70 24.05 13.76
CA MET A 1 8.07 23.09 12.69
C MET A 1 6.80 22.55 12.07
N ARG A 2 6.73 22.43 10.75
CA ARG A 2 5.55 21.83 10.06
C ARG A 2 5.68 20.31 10.12
N GLN A 3 4.64 19.62 10.60
CA GLN A 3 4.55 18.16 10.62
C GLN A 3 3.60 17.68 9.52
N THR A 4 3.82 16.49 8.98
CA THR A 4 2.98 15.87 7.94
C THR A 4 2.89 14.36 8.16
N LEU A 5 1.83 13.75 7.63
CA LEU A 5 1.72 12.29 7.59
C LEU A 5 2.55 11.77 6.41
N ALA A 6 3.55 10.93 6.71
CA ALA A 6 4.40 10.36 5.67
C ALA A 6 3.65 9.28 4.86
N GLN A 7 3.00 8.34 5.56
CA GLN A 7 2.37 7.17 4.96
C GLN A 7 1.14 6.72 5.74
N ILE A 8 0.17 6.15 5.04
CA ILE A 8 -0.98 5.44 5.63
C ILE A 8 -0.96 4.00 5.12
N ALA A 9 -1.14 3.03 6.02
CA ALA A 9 -1.19 1.62 5.65
C ALA A 9 -2.58 1.23 5.16
N LEU A 10 -2.63 0.57 4.00
CA LEU A 10 -3.82 -0.05 3.45
C LEU A 10 -3.68 -1.57 3.52
N VAL A 11 -4.53 -2.23 4.32
CA VAL A 11 -4.63 -3.68 4.36
C VAL A 11 -5.17 -4.21 3.03
N VAL A 12 -4.44 -5.14 2.43
CA VAL A 12 -4.78 -5.74 1.14
C VAL A 12 -4.79 -7.27 1.23
N ASN A 13 -5.53 -7.90 0.32
CA ASN A 13 -5.59 -9.35 0.22
C ASN A 13 -4.27 -9.94 -0.33
N ASP A 14 -3.78 -9.35 -1.42
CA ASP A 14 -2.55 -9.75 -2.07
C ASP A 14 -1.79 -8.54 -2.62
N TYR A 15 -0.46 -8.63 -2.66
CA TYR A 15 0.39 -7.54 -3.12
C TYR A 15 0.25 -7.29 -4.62
N ASP A 16 0.29 -8.34 -5.43
CA ASP A 16 0.33 -8.20 -6.89
C ASP A 16 -1.04 -7.73 -7.41
N GLU A 17 -2.12 -8.24 -6.81
CA GLU A 17 -3.49 -7.77 -7.08
C GLU A 17 -3.63 -6.27 -6.77
N ALA A 18 -3.19 -5.83 -5.59
CA ALA A 18 -3.29 -4.45 -5.17
C ALA A 18 -2.39 -3.53 -6.02
N ILE A 19 -1.13 -3.89 -6.26
CA ILE A 19 -0.21 -3.14 -7.13
C ILE A 19 -0.85 -2.96 -8.51
N ASN A 20 -1.38 -4.04 -9.10
CA ASN A 20 -1.99 -3.97 -10.41
C ASN A 20 -3.22 -3.06 -10.43
N PHE A 21 -4.12 -3.17 -9.44
CA PHE A 21 -5.28 -2.30 -9.34
C PHE A 21 -4.88 -0.82 -9.23
N TYR A 22 -4.04 -0.48 -8.26
CA TYR A 22 -3.64 0.91 -8.02
C TYR A 22 -2.83 1.50 -9.17
N THR A 23 -1.90 0.75 -9.75
CA THR A 23 -1.03 1.27 -10.83
C THR A 23 -1.70 1.29 -12.19
N LYS A 24 -2.59 0.32 -12.50
CA LYS A 24 -3.19 0.20 -13.83
C LYS A 24 -4.58 0.82 -13.94
N LYS A 25 -5.38 0.79 -12.87
CA LYS A 25 -6.75 1.35 -12.90
C LYS A 25 -6.77 2.78 -12.37
N LEU A 26 -6.03 3.05 -11.29
CA LEU A 26 -6.01 4.36 -10.65
C LEU A 26 -4.78 5.20 -11.02
N HIS A 27 -3.86 4.63 -11.80
CA HIS A 27 -2.66 5.30 -12.30
C HIS A 27 -1.72 5.82 -11.20
N PHE A 28 -1.69 5.15 -10.05
CA PHE A 28 -0.71 5.42 -9.00
C PHE A 28 0.68 4.97 -9.47
N THR A 29 1.71 5.64 -8.97
CA THR A 29 3.10 5.25 -9.19
C THR A 29 3.53 4.26 -8.12
N LEU A 30 4.11 3.13 -8.53
CA LEU A 30 4.84 2.24 -7.62
C LEU A 30 6.17 2.91 -7.26
N ILE A 31 6.32 3.29 -5.99
CA ILE A 31 7.49 3.98 -5.47
C ILE A 31 8.54 2.99 -4.98
N GLU A 32 8.10 1.93 -4.32
CA GLU A 32 8.97 0.89 -3.78
C GLU A 32 8.24 -0.44 -3.75
N ASP A 33 8.96 -1.53 -4.06
CA ASP A 33 8.53 -2.91 -3.86
C ASP A 33 9.75 -3.73 -3.41
N THR A 34 9.98 -3.77 -2.10
CA THR A 34 11.15 -4.43 -1.50
C THR A 34 10.73 -5.69 -0.75
N GLN A 35 11.28 -6.85 -1.10
CA GLN A 35 11.05 -8.08 -0.35
C GLN A 35 11.75 -8.03 1.03
N LEU A 36 11.01 -8.25 2.11
CA LEU A 36 11.54 -8.23 3.50
C LEU A 36 11.74 -9.63 4.09
N SER A 37 10.90 -10.59 3.71
CA SER A 37 10.97 -12.01 4.11
C SER A 37 10.33 -12.87 3.01
N GLU A 38 10.21 -14.19 3.17
CA GLU A 38 9.53 -15.03 2.17
C GLU A 38 8.07 -14.61 1.88
N THR A 39 7.39 -14.02 2.87
CA THR A 39 5.94 -13.72 2.78
C THR A 39 5.60 -12.24 2.85
N LYS A 40 6.57 -11.37 3.14
CA LYS A 40 6.34 -9.94 3.39
C LYS A 40 7.12 -9.07 2.42
N ARG A 41 6.42 -8.08 1.84
CA ARG A 41 7.00 -7.02 1.02
C ARG A 41 6.71 -5.65 1.65
N TRP A 42 7.61 -4.72 1.40
CA TRP A 42 7.45 -3.30 1.67
C TRP A 42 7.06 -2.61 0.37
N VAL A 43 5.77 -2.30 0.23
CA VAL A 43 5.20 -1.81 -1.04
C VAL A 43 4.62 -0.42 -0.83
N ILE A 44 5.24 0.58 -1.44
CA ILE A 44 4.78 1.97 -1.36
C ILE A 44 4.27 2.40 -2.72
N ILE A 45 3.07 2.99 -2.74
CA ILE A 45 2.48 3.64 -3.92
C ILE A 45 2.12 5.10 -3.61
N ALA A 46 2.05 5.93 -4.64
CA ALA A 46 1.60 7.31 -4.53
C ALA A 46 0.68 7.70 -5.69
N PRO A 47 -0.34 8.55 -5.46
CA PRO A 47 -1.11 9.16 -6.55
C PRO A 47 -0.18 9.92 -7.52
N PRO A 48 -0.52 10.02 -8.81
CA PRO A 48 0.30 10.73 -9.77
C PRO A 48 0.45 12.21 -9.38
N GLY A 49 1.68 12.73 -9.42
CA GLY A 49 1.99 14.13 -9.10
C GLY A 49 1.92 14.49 -7.60
N SER A 50 1.82 13.51 -6.70
CA SER A 50 1.79 13.77 -5.26
C SER A 50 3.19 13.83 -4.64
N ASP A 51 3.46 14.91 -3.92
CA ASP A 51 4.63 15.07 -3.03
C ASP A 51 4.27 14.83 -1.55
N GLY A 52 3.00 14.47 -1.29
CA GLY A 52 2.42 14.35 0.04
C GLY A 52 2.44 12.92 0.59
N CYS A 53 1.38 12.59 1.34
CA CYS A 53 1.23 11.28 1.96
C CYS A 53 1.18 10.16 0.91
N ARG A 54 1.83 9.04 1.23
CA ARG A 54 1.89 7.83 0.38
C ARG A 54 1.07 6.71 1.01
N LEU A 55 0.76 5.68 0.22
CA LEU A 55 0.11 4.48 0.74
C LEU A 55 1.13 3.34 0.84
N LEU A 56 1.15 2.67 1.99
CA LEU A 56 1.84 1.40 2.21
C LEU A 56 0.83 0.27 2.04
N LEU A 57 1.03 -0.61 1.07
CA LEU A 57 0.19 -1.79 0.91
C LEU A 57 0.66 -2.87 1.89
N ALA A 58 -0.21 -3.26 2.81
CA ALA A 58 0.08 -4.23 3.87
C ALA A 58 -0.77 -5.49 3.66
N LYS A 59 -0.15 -6.59 3.21
CA LYS A 59 -0.87 -7.86 3.05
C LYS A 59 -1.38 -8.37 4.39
N ALA A 60 -2.66 -8.72 4.47
CA ALA A 60 -3.28 -9.24 5.68
C ALA A 60 -2.61 -10.54 6.14
N ALA A 61 -2.19 -10.60 7.40
CA ALA A 61 -1.51 -11.74 8.01
C ALA A 61 -2.45 -12.67 8.79
N ASN A 62 -3.65 -12.20 9.15
CA ASN A 62 -4.63 -12.97 9.94
C ASN A 62 -6.08 -12.62 9.54
N ASP A 63 -7.04 -13.36 10.10
CA ASP A 63 -8.47 -13.20 9.78
C ASP A 63 -9.02 -11.84 10.20
N GLU A 64 -8.52 -11.30 11.32
CA GLU A 64 -8.92 -9.96 11.77
C GLU A 64 -8.54 -8.92 10.73
N GLN A 65 -7.30 -8.93 10.22
CA GLN A 65 -6.85 -8.02 9.18
C GLN A 65 -7.59 -8.24 7.86
N ARG A 66 -7.81 -9.51 7.46
CA ARG A 66 -8.63 -9.83 6.28
C ARG A 66 -10.03 -9.22 6.37
N SER A 67 -10.64 -9.20 7.57
CA SER A 67 -11.96 -8.60 7.79
C SER A 67 -12.01 -7.07 7.59
N ARG A 68 -10.85 -6.41 7.54
CA ARG A 68 -10.74 -4.95 7.34
C ARG A 68 -10.48 -4.53 5.90
N ILE A 69 -10.24 -5.47 4.98
CA ILE A 69 -10.02 -5.13 3.57
C ILE A 69 -11.28 -4.45 3.03
N GLY A 70 -11.14 -3.20 2.55
CA GLY A 70 -12.27 -2.39 2.06
C GLY A 70 -13.10 -1.66 3.14
N ASN A 71 -12.73 -1.77 4.43
CA ASN A 71 -13.36 -1.07 5.55
C ASN A 71 -12.30 -0.39 6.42
N GLN A 72 -11.67 0.65 5.86
CA GLN A 72 -10.42 1.26 6.33
C GLN A 72 -10.53 2.77 6.42
#